data_AF-A0A8S9PRZ3-F1
#
_entry.id   AF-A0A8S9PRZ3-F1
#
_cell.length_a   1.000
_cell.length_b   1.000
_cell.length_c   1.000
_cell.angle_alpha   90.00
_cell.angle_beta   90.00
_cell.angle_gamma   90.00
#
_symmetry.space_group_name_H-M   'P 1'
#
loop_
_entity.id
_entity.type
_entity.pdbx_description
1 polymer ?
#
loop_
_entity_poly.entity_id
_entity_poly.type
_entity_poly.pdbx_seq_one_letter_code
_entity_poly.pdbx_strand_id
1 'polypeptide(L)'
;MPRFISGQAVFTGFNLCFLVNISLWPRFKMVFDSHISSLRDANIKTLWEDDVHPHYVMRRYAEFTASFIHLNVEYGDGQLDINLERLRMAVDVLILKLAKLFPRPKQQIVFLINNYDMTIAVLKEAGPEGGKIQMHFEELLKSNTSLFVEELLVEHFSDLIKFVKSRASEDPSSNPERSITVAEVDPLVKDFGSRWKTAIELMHKDIITSFSNFLCGMEILRAALTQLLLYYTRLTDCIKKIPGGSGLNKDLVSIQSIMFEIRKYSKTF
;
A
#
# COMPACT_ATOMS: atom_id res chain seq x y z
N MET A 1 46.53 13.17 -43.85
CA MET A 1 45.28 12.90 -44.58
C MET A 1 44.48 11.85 -43.81
N PRO A 2 43.42 12.24 -43.09
CA PRO A 2 42.51 11.29 -42.46
C PRO A 2 41.59 10.69 -43.54
N ARG A 3 41.45 9.37 -43.54
CA ARG A 3 40.54 8.63 -44.41
C ARG A 3 39.09 9.02 -44.06
N PHE A 4 38.38 9.56 -45.04
CA PHE A 4 36.93 9.63 -45.06
C PHE A 4 36.37 8.21 -44.94
N ILE A 5 35.90 7.83 -43.75
CA ILE A 5 34.94 6.74 -43.62
C ILE A 5 33.60 7.33 -44.07
N SER A 6 33.20 6.96 -45.28
CA SER A 6 32.06 7.47 -46.00
C SER A 6 30.76 7.34 -45.21
N GLY A 7 29.98 8.43 -45.16
CA GLY A 7 28.67 8.52 -44.51
C GLY A 7 27.60 7.51 -44.96
N GLN A 8 27.87 6.67 -45.97
CA GLN A 8 26.99 5.57 -46.38
C GLN A 8 26.79 4.50 -45.30
N ALA A 9 27.84 4.12 -44.55
CA ALA A 9 27.73 3.07 -43.52
C ALA A 9 26.89 3.49 -42.31
N VAL A 10 27.00 4.77 -41.91
CA VAL A 10 26.19 5.39 -40.84
C VAL A 10 24.74 5.54 -41.29
N PHE A 11 24.50 5.94 -42.55
CA PHE A 11 23.16 6.06 -43.12
C PHE A 11 22.46 4.71 -43.28
N THR A 12 23.17 3.64 -43.66
CA THR A 12 22.60 2.28 -43.78
C THR A 12 22.29 1.65 -42.42
N GLY A 13 23.09 1.91 -41.39
CA GLY A 13 22.81 1.45 -40.03
C GLY A 13 21.56 2.11 -39.43
N PHE A 14 21.41 3.43 -39.63
CA PHE A 14 20.20 4.17 -39.25
C PHE A 14 18.96 3.71 -40.03
N ASN A 15 19.06 3.50 -41.35
CA ASN A 15 17.95 3.00 -42.16
C ASN A 15 17.55 1.57 -41.78
N LEU A 16 18.50 0.68 -41.48
CA LEU A 16 18.20 -0.69 -41.09
C LEU A 16 17.51 -0.72 -39.72
N CYS A 17 18.02 0.02 -38.73
CA CYS A 17 17.39 0.13 -37.41
C CYS A 17 15.97 0.72 -37.51
N PHE A 18 15.78 1.74 -38.36
CA PHE A 18 14.49 2.37 -38.63
C PHE A 18 13.51 1.44 -39.35
N LEU A 19 13.94 0.68 -40.37
CA LEU A 19 13.11 -0.27 -41.11
C LEU A 19 12.75 -1.50 -40.28
N VAL A 20 13.69 -1.98 -39.45
CA VAL A 20 13.46 -3.05 -38.46
C VAL A 20 12.45 -2.57 -37.42
N ASN A 21 12.56 -1.33 -36.93
CA ASN A 21 11.61 -0.74 -35.99
C ASN A 21 10.20 -0.63 -36.61
N ILE A 22 10.06 -0.06 -37.81
CA ILE A 22 8.77 0.05 -38.52
C ILE A 22 8.12 -1.31 -38.79
N SER A 23 8.92 -2.35 -39.02
CA SER A 23 8.40 -3.69 -39.32
C SER A 23 8.08 -4.52 -38.07
N LEU A 24 8.84 -4.33 -36.98
CA LEU A 24 8.65 -5.04 -35.72
C LEU A 24 7.60 -4.39 -34.83
N TRP A 25 7.50 -3.06 -34.84
CA TRP A 25 6.59 -2.34 -33.95
C TRP A 25 5.11 -2.69 -34.14
N PRO A 26 4.56 -2.83 -35.37
CA PRO A 26 3.18 -3.29 -35.54
C PRO A 26 2.93 -4.69 -34.95
N ARG A 27 3.89 -5.61 -35.11
CA ARG A 27 3.81 -6.96 -34.54
C ARG A 27 3.89 -6.93 -33.02
N PHE A 28 4.83 -6.13 -32.50
CA PHE A 28 4.96 -5.87 -31.07
C PHE A 28 3.67 -5.33 -30.48
N LYS A 29 3.09 -4.31 -31.13
CA LYS A 29 1.82 -3.71 -30.76
C LYS A 29 0.67 -4.71 -30.78
N MET A 30 0.59 -5.60 -31.78
CA MET A 30 -0.42 -6.66 -31.80
C MET A 30 -0.31 -7.60 -30.61
N VAL A 31 0.89 -8.03 -30.25
CA VAL A 31 1.12 -8.86 -29.05
C VAL A 31 0.71 -8.11 -27.80
N PHE A 32 1.11 -6.84 -27.69
CA PHE A 32 0.77 -5.98 -26.56
C PHE A 32 -0.74 -5.76 -26.39
N ASP A 33 -1.43 -5.47 -27.49
CA ASP A 33 -2.89 -5.33 -27.50
C ASP A 33 -3.58 -6.66 -27.16
N SER A 34 -3.02 -7.81 -27.56
CA SER A 34 -3.50 -9.13 -27.15
C SER A 34 -3.34 -9.38 -25.65
N HIS A 35 -2.23 -8.93 -25.03
CA HIS A 35 -2.06 -8.99 -23.57
C HIS A 35 -3.06 -8.09 -22.84
N ILE A 36 -3.33 -6.90 -23.36
CA ILE A 36 -4.33 -6.01 -22.79
C ILE A 36 -5.73 -6.63 -22.89
N SER A 37 -6.09 -7.22 -24.04
CA SER A 37 -7.39 -7.89 -24.20
C SER A 37 -7.52 -9.07 -23.23
N SER A 38 -6.49 -9.91 -23.09
CA SER A 38 -6.55 -11.07 -22.20
C SER A 38 -6.75 -10.68 -20.73
N LEU A 39 -6.21 -9.55 -20.29
CA LEU A 39 -6.46 -9.00 -18.96
C LEU A 39 -7.87 -8.41 -18.80
N ARG A 40 -8.38 -7.76 -19.85
CA ARG A 40 -9.73 -7.15 -19.85
C ARG A 40 -10.84 -8.18 -19.87
N ASP A 41 -10.67 -9.21 -20.69
CA ASP A 41 -11.64 -10.27 -20.95
C ASP A 41 -11.45 -11.47 -20.01
N ALA A 42 -10.49 -11.37 -19.09
CA ALA A 42 -10.19 -12.36 -18.08
C ALA A 42 -11.43 -12.76 -17.26
N ASN A 43 -11.70 -14.06 -17.22
CA ASN A 43 -12.72 -14.61 -16.34
C ASN A 43 -12.20 -14.67 -14.90
N ILE A 44 -12.61 -13.69 -14.09
CA ILE A 44 -12.14 -13.58 -12.69
C ILE A 44 -12.48 -14.81 -11.84
N LYS A 45 -13.54 -15.57 -12.15
CA LYS A 45 -13.92 -16.78 -11.38
C LYS A 45 -12.94 -17.93 -11.59
N THR A 46 -12.31 -18.01 -12.76
CA THR A 46 -11.32 -19.04 -13.06
C THR A 46 -9.93 -18.64 -12.63
N LEU A 47 -9.67 -17.33 -12.51
CA LEU A 47 -8.36 -16.82 -12.08
C LEU A 47 -8.27 -16.71 -10.56
N TRP A 48 -9.39 -16.48 -9.88
CA TRP A 48 -9.39 -16.25 -8.44
C TRP A 48 -9.04 -17.50 -7.65
N GLU A 49 -8.19 -17.30 -6.65
CA GLU A 49 -7.77 -18.28 -5.67
C GLU A 49 -8.07 -17.68 -4.28
N ASP A 50 -8.46 -18.51 -3.31
CA ASP A 50 -8.69 -18.08 -1.93
C ASP A 50 -7.35 -17.90 -1.18
N ASP A 51 -6.50 -17.05 -1.75
CA ASP A 51 -5.15 -16.79 -1.27
C ASP A 51 -4.80 -15.30 -1.39
N VAL A 52 -4.40 -14.69 -0.28
CA VAL A 52 -4.04 -13.27 -0.19
C VAL A 52 -2.59 -12.99 -0.65
N HIS A 53 -1.81 -14.03 -0.97
CA HIS A 53 -0.45 -13.89 -1.49
C HIS A 53 -0.41 -13.25 -2.89
N PRO A 54 0.77 -12.79 -3.37
CA PRO A 54 0.88 -12.19 -4.68
C PRO A 54 0.36 -13.10 -5.80
N HIS A 55 -0.59 -12.59 -6.57
CA HIS A 55 -1.24 -13.31 -7.65
C HIS A 55 -0.28 -13.45 -8.83
N TYR A 56 -0.25 -14.62 -9.46
CA TYR A 56 0.68 -14.90 -10.55
C TYR A 56 0.54 -13.94 -11.75
N VAL A 57 -0.67 -13.42 -12.01
CA VAL A 57 -0.89 -12.44 -13.10
C VAL A 57 -0.17 -11.13 -12.80
N MET A 58 -0.18 -10.68 -11.54
CA MET A 58 0.57 -9.49 -11.13
C MET A 58 2.07 -9.71 -11.28
N ARG A 59 2.57 -10.90 -10.91
CA ARG A 59 3.99 -11.24 -11.08
C ARG A 59 4.39 -11.21 -12.56
N ARG A 60 3.62 -11.85 -13.43
CA ARG A 60 3.85 -11.84 -14.88
C ARG A 60 3.80 -10.43 -15.46
N TYR A 61 2.85 -9.61 -15.02
CA TYR A 61 2.77 -8.21 -15.42
C TYR A 61 4.02 -7.43 -15.00
N ALA A 62 4.47 -7.59 -13.76
CA ALA A 62 5.63 -6.89 -13.22
C ALA A 62 6.91 -7.27 -13.96
N GLU A 63 7.13 -8.57 -14.19
CA GLU A 63 8.29 -9.10 -14.94
C GLU A 63 8.29 -8.64 -16.41
N PHE A 64 7.13 -8.66 -17.06
CA PHE A 64 6.97 -8.17 -18.42
C PHE A 64 7.29 -6.67 -18.50
N THR A 65 6.72 -5.88 -17.59
CA THR A 65 6.95 -4.43 -17.50
C THR A 65 8.41 -4.10 -17.20
N ALA A 66 9.02 -4.79 -16.23
CA ALA A 66 10.44 -4.68 -15.89
C ALA A 66 11.35 -4.97 -17.09
N SER A 67 11.03 -5.99 -17.88
CA SER A 67 11.79 -6.34 -19.09
C SER A 67 11.78 -5.19 -20.10
N PHE A 68 10.65 -4.51 -20.29
CA PHE A 68 10.58 -3.33 -21.17
C PHE A 68 11.31 -2.12 -20.61
N ILE A 69 11.23 -1.87 -19.31
CA ILE A 69 11.98 -0.79 -18.66
C ILE A 69 13.49 -1.01 -18.87
N HIS A 70 13.96 -2.25 -18.78
CA HIS A 70 15.37 -2.60 -19.02
C HIS A 70 15.78 -2.47 -20.50
N LEU A 71 14.90 -2.83 -21.43
CA LEU A 71 15.18 -2.78 -22.87
C LEU A 71 15.06 -1.38 -23.47
N ASN A 72 14.27 -0.49 -22.87
CA ASN A 72 13.93 0.83 -23.44
C ASN A 72 14.90 1.97 -23.07
N VAL A 73 16.20 1.66 -22.91
CA VAL A 73 17.21 2.66 -22.52
C VAL A 73 17.50 3.67 -23.66
N GLU A 74 17.06 3.42 -24.91
CA GLU A 74 17.51 4.19 -26.08
C GLU A 74 16.41 4.69 -27.05
N TYR A 75 15.12 4.41 -26.83
CA TYR A 75 14.03 4.86 -27.73
C TYR A 75 13.02 5.79 -27.03
N GLY A 76 13.10 7.08 -27.35
CA GLY A 76 12.39 8.17 -26.67
C GLY A 76 11.18 8.75 -27.42
N ASP A 77 10.46 7.96 -28.24
CA ASP A 77 9.26 8.45 -28.95
C ASP A 77 7.97 8.42 -28.09
N GLY A 78 8.04 7.88 -26.87
CA GLY A 78 6.95 7.82 -25.89
C GLY A 78 5.86 6.78 -26.21
N GLN A 79 5.99 6.02 -27.32
CA GLN A 79 4.95 5.08 -27.72
C GLN A 79 4.89 3.84 -26.81
N LEU A 80 6.05 3.41 -26.29
CA LEU A 80 6.11 2.33 -25.31
C LEU A 80 5.46 2.74 -23.98
N ASP A 81 5.71 3.96 -23.51
CA ASP A 81 5.14 4.49 -22.26
C ASP A 81 3.61 4.47 -22.29
N ILE A 82 3.01 4.89 -23.41
CA ILE A 82 1.54 4.85 -23.60
C ILE A 82 1.01 3.42 -23.53
N ASN A 83 1.73 2.45 -24.10
CA ASN A 83 1.28 1.05 -24.06
C ASN A 83 1.44 0.44 -22.66
N LEU A 84 2.57 0.67 -21.99
CA LEU A 84 2.77 0.23 -20.60
C LEU A 84 1.73 0.84 -19.65
N GLU A 85 1.35 2.09 -19.86
CA GLU A 85 0.27 2.75 -19.12
C GLU A 85 -1.08 2.06 -19.36
N ARG A 86 -1.42 1.73 -20.61
CA ARG A 86 -2.64 0.98 -20.93
C ARG A 86 -2.66 -0.41 -20.28
N LEU A 87 -1.50 -1.06 -20.21
CA LEU A 87 -1.35 -2.35 -19.54
C LEU A 87 -1.55 -2.22 -18.03
N ARG A 88 -0.91 -1.23 -17.40
CA ARG A 88 -1.07 -0.88 -15.99
C ARG A 88 -2.55 -0.67 -15.65
N MET A 89 -3.27 0.12 -16.45
CA MET A 89 -4.71 0.34 -16.27
C MET A 89 -5.54 -0.95 -16.36
N ALA A 90 -5.21 -1.86 -17.29
CA ALA A 90 -5.91 -3.14 -17.42
C ALA A 90 -5.67 -4.03 -16.19
N VAL A 91 -4.44 -4.03 -15.68
CA VAL A 91 -4.05 -4.77 -14.47
C VAL A 91 -4.69 -4.21 -13.20
N ASP A 92 -4.72 -2.88 -13.04
CA ASP A 92 -5.42 -2.22 -11.93
C ASP A 92 -6.89 -2.66 -11.85
N VAL A 93 -7.58 -2.70 -12.99
CA VAL A 93 -8.98 -3.14 -13.06
C VAL A 93 -9.11 -4.61 -12.68
N LEU A 94 -8.23 -5.47 -13.19
CA LEU A 94 -8.27 -6.91 -12.90
C LEU A 94 -8.01 -7.19 -11.41
N ILE A 95 -6.97 -6.60 -10.83
CA ILE A 95 -6.58 -6.89 -9.45
C ILE A 95 -7.65 -6.41 -8.46
N LEU A 96 -8.28 -5.26 -8.72
CA LEU A 96 -9.41 -4.79 -7.91
C LEU A 96 -10.64 -5.70 -8.03
N LYS A 97 -10.91 -6.29 -9.20
CA LYS A 97 -11.99 -7.27 -9.36
C LYS A 97 -11.71 -8.56 -8.59
N LEU A 98 -10.46 -9.05 -8.61
CA LEU A 98 -10.04 -10.22 -7.84
C LEU A 98 -10.14 -9.95 -6.34
N ALA A 99 -9.66 -8.79 -5.87
CA ALA A 99 -9.75 -8.40 -4.47
C ALA A 99 -11.20 -8.41 -3.95
N LYS A 100 -12.16 -7.94 -4.75
CA LYS A 100 -13.58 -7.91 -4.37
C LYS A 100 -14.23 -9.27 -4.19
N LEU A 101 -13.57 -10.36 -4.60
CA LEU A 101 -14.07 -11.72 -4.38
C LEU A 101 -13.78 -12.24 -2.97
N PHE A 102 -12.84 -11.63 -2.23
CA PHE A 102 -12.66 -11.98 -0.82
C PHE A 102 -13.84 -11.46 0.03
N PRO A 103 -14.38 -12.28 0.94
CA PRO A 103 -15.58 -11.93 1.70
C PRO A 103 -15.32 -10.85 2.75
N ARG A 104 -14.10 -10.77 3.31
CA ARG A 104 -13.74 -9.82 4.36
C ARG A 104 -12.99 -8.62 3.78
N PRO A 105 -13.42 -7.36 4.04
CA PRO A 105 -12.72 -6.16 3.55
C PRO A 105 -11.22 -6.16 3.85
N LYS A 106 -10.83 -6.58 5.06
CA LYS A 106 -9.42 -6.70 5.46
C LYS A 106 -8.61 -7.63 4.56
N GLN A 107 -9.17 -8.78 4.13
CA GLN A 107 -8.50 -9.70 3.20
C GLN A 107 -8.34 -9.06 1.82
N GLN A 108 -9.31 -8.27 1.36
CA GLN A 108 -9.20 -7.52 0.10
C GLN A 108 -7.99 -6.57 0.15
N ILE A 109 -7.84 -5.83 1.26
CA ILE A 109 -6.74 -4.88 1.45
C ILE A 109 -5.39 -5.61 1.53
N VAL A 110 -5.30 -6.72 2.29
CA VAL A 110 -4.07 -7.53 2.40
C VAL A 110 -3.64 -8.05 1.02
N PHE A 111 -4.58 -8.60 0.25
CA PHE A 111 -4.30 -9.08 -1.11
C PHE A 111 -3.75 -7.96 -2.00
N LEU A 112 -4.34 -6.77 -1.96
CA LEU A 112 -3.84 -5.62 -2.72
C LEU A 112 -2.43 -5.20 -2.29
N ILE A 113 -2.18 -5.10 -0.98
CA ILE A 113 -0.85 -4.75 -0.43
C ILE A 113 0.22 -5.75 -0.90
N ASN A 114 -0.03 -7.06 -0.74
CA ASN A 114 0.93 -8.09 -1.15
C ASN A 114 1.26 -8.01 -2.65
N ASN A 115 0.25 -7.77 -3.49
CA ASN A 115 0.44 -7.64 -4.93
C ASN A 115 1.21 -6.37 -5.32
N TYR A 116 0.94 -5.24 -4.67
CA TYR A 116 1.65 -3.99 -4.93
C TYR A 116 3.10 -4.05 -4.44
N ASP A 117 3.34 -4.57 -3.23
CA ASP A 117 4.68 -4.73 -2.67
C ASP A 117 5.58 -5.60 -3.57
N MET A 118 5.06 -6.75 -4.00
CA MET A 118 5.77 -7.64 -4.93
C MET A 118 6.05 -6.94 -6.26
N THR A 119 5.07 -6.22 -6.81
CA THR A 119 5.24 -5.48 -8.08
C THR A 119 6.33 -4.42 -7.96
N ILE A 120 6.34 -3.65 -6.86
CA ILE A 120 7.37 -2.64 -6.57
C ILE A 120 8.75 -3.30 -6.46
N ALA A 121 8.86 -4.45 -5.79
CA ALA A 121 10.13 -5.18 -5.65
C ALA A 121 10.70 -5.57 -7.02
N VAL A 122 9.88 -6.15 -7.91
CA VAL A 122 10.32 -6.52 -9.27
C VAL A 122 10.73 -5.31 -10.10
N LEU A 123 9.97 -4.21 -10.01
CA LEU A 123 10.27 -2.99 -10.77
C LEU A 123 11.57 -2.32 -10.29
N LYS A 124 11.86 -2.35 -8.98
CA LYS A 124 13.11 -1.82 -8.40
C LYS A 124 14.34 -2.60 -8.84
N GLU A 125 14.22 -3.91 -9.05
CA GLU A 125 15.31 -4.74 -9.61
C GLU A 125 15.63 -4.35 -11.06
N ALA A 126 14.65 -3.88 -11.83
CA ALA A 126 14.81 -3.54 -13.25
C ALA A 126 15.57 -2.21 -13.47
N GLY A 127 15.53 -1.29 -12.50
CA GLY A 127 16.26 -0.04 -12.53
C GLY A 127 15.94 0.87 -11.33
N PRO A 128 16.88 1.72 -10.88
CA PRO A 128 16.78 2.46 -9.63
C PRO A 128 15.65 3.51 -9.58
N GLU A 129 15.04 3.86 -10.71
CA GLU A 129 13.97 4.87 -10.74
C GLU A 129 12.57 4.33 -11.08
N GLY A 130 12.40 3.09 -11.56
CA GLY A 130 11.13 2.41 -11.89
C GLY A 130 10.03 3.18 -12.66
N GLY A 131 10.33 4.41 -13.06
CA GLY A 131 9.44 5.39 -13.67
C GLY A 131 8.16 5.68 -12.89
N LYS A 132 7.23 6.29 -13.62
CA LYS A 132 5.87 6.63 -13.17
C LYS A 132 5.07 5.41 -12.69
N ILE A 133 5.36 4.23 -13.24
CA ILE A 133 4.66 2.98 -12.91
C ILE A 133 5.01 2.54 -11.49
N GLN A 134 6.29 2.58 -11.10
CA GLN A 134 6.68 2.27 -9.72
C GLN A 134 6.02 3.25 -8.74
N MET A 135 6.10 4.56 -8.99
CA MET A 135 5.49 5.58 -8.12
C MET A 135 3.98 5.35 -7.93
N HIS A 136 3.26 5.00 -9.00
CA HIS A 136 1.83 4.65 -8.93
C HIS A 136 1.57 3.51 -7.93
N PHE A 137 2.33 2.41 -8.01
CA PHE A 137 2.16 1.31 -7.06
C PHE A 137 2.59 1.66 -5.64
N GLU A 138 3.62 2.49 -5.45
CA GLU A 138 4.02 2.99 -4.13
C GLU A 138 2.92 3.86 -3.48
N GLU A 139 2.23 4.68 -4.26
CA GLU A 139 1.06 5.45 -3.80
C GLU A 139 -0.10 4.54 -3.41
N LEU A 140 -0.41 3.53 -4.24
CA LEU A 140 -1.44 2.53 -3.93
C LEU A 140 -1.08 1.73 -2.67
N LEU A 141 0.17 1.29 -2.52
CA LEU A 141 0.66 0.59 -1.34
C LEU A 141 0.50 1.45 -0.09
N LYS A 142 0.88 2.73 -0.14
CA LYS A 142 0.74 3.68 0.97
C LYS A 142 -0.74 3.91 1.35
N SER A 143 -1.61 4.09 0.36
CA SER A 143 -3.04 4.28 0.57
C SER A 143 -3.67 3.04 1.24
N ASN A 144 -3.40 1.85 0.70
CA ASN A 144 -3.93 0.60 1.25
C ASN A 144 -3.35 0.26 2.62
N THR A 145 -2.08 0.60 2.88
CA THR A 145 -1.47 0.49 4.22
C THR A 145 -2.25 1.31 5.24
N SER A 146 -2.63 2.54 4.88
CA SER A 146 -3.42 3.41 5.76
C SER A 146 -4.82 2.82 6.03
N LEU A 147 -5.47 2.23 5.02
CA LEU A 147 -6.75 1.54 5.19
C LEU A 147 -6.62 0.31 6.09
N PHE A 148 -5.59 -0.53 5.86
CA PHE A 148 -5.34 -1.72 6.66
C PHE A 148 -5.05 -1.38 8.13
N VAL A 149 -4.24 -0.36 8.38
CA VAL A 149 -3.94 0.13 9.74
C VAL A 149 -5.22 0.52 10.47
N GLU A 150 -6.13 1.23 9.82
CA GLU A 150 -7.40 1.62 10.43
C GLU A 150 -8.30 0.40 10.72
N GLU A 151 -8.44 -0.52 9.76
CA GLU A 151 -9.21 -1.77 9.97
C GLU A 151 -8.64 -2.61 11.12
N LEU A 152 -7.32 -2.81 11.14
CA LEU A 152 -6.62 -3.56 12.18
C LEU A 152 -6.81 -2.93 13.56
N LEU A 153 -6.73 -1.60 13.66
CA LEU A 153 -6.92 -0.91 14.93
C LEU A 153 -8.39 -0.94 15.37
N VAL A 154 -9.36 -0.88 14.46
CA VAL A 154 -10.80 -0.92 14.78
C VAL A 154 -11.21 -2.29 15.34
N GLU A 155 -10.64 -3.39 14.84
CA GLU A 155 -10.88 -4.73 15.40
C GLU A 155 -10.54 -4.83 16.89
N HIS A 156 -9.54 -4.08 17.34
CA HIS A 156 -9.15 -4.05 18.74
C HIS A 156 -9.80 -2.88 19.49
N PHE A 157 -9.73 -1.65 19.01
CA PHE A 157 -10.01 -0.43 19.79
C PHE A 157 -11.18 0.40 19.21
N SER A 158 -12.21 -0.26 18.66
CA SER A 158 -13.35 0.38 17.98
C SER A 158 -13.94 1.56 18.76
N ASP A 159 -14.26 1.38 20.05
CA ASP A 159 -14.96 2.39 20.83
C ASP A 159 -14.07 3.60 21.16
N LEU A 160 -12.78 3.36 21.44
CA LEU A 160 -11.79 4.42 21.62
C LEU A 160 -11.65 5.24 20.34
N ILE A 161 -11.53 4.58 19.18
CA ILE A 161 -11.36 5.25 17.89
C ILE A 161 -12.62 6.05 17.53
N LYS A 162 -13.82 5.47 17.72
CA LYS A 162 -15.10 6.17 17.52
C LYS A 162 -15.18 7.43 18.38
N PHE A 163 -14.83 7.33 19.66
CA PHE A 163 -14.79 8.47 20.58
C PHE A 163 -13.82 9.55 20.10
N VAL A 164 -12.58 9.21 19.77
CA VAL A 164 -11.58 10.20 19.34
C VAL A 164 -11.98 10.86 18.01
N LYS A 165 -12.51 10.09 17.06
CA LYS A 165 -12.94 10.63 15.75
C LYS A 165 -14.16 11.54 15.86
N SER A 166 -15.16 11.20 16.69
CA SER A 166 -16.35 12.04 16.86
C SER A 166 -16.00 13.42 17.42
N ARG A 167 -14.96 13.51 18.26
CA ARG A 167 -14.47 14.78 18.83
C ARG A 167 -13.57 15.57 17.88
N ALA A 168 -12.86 14.90 16.97
CA ALA A 168 -12.07 15.57 15.94
C ALA A 168 -12.95 16.22 14.85
N SER A 169 -14.17 15.72 14.65
CA SER A 169 -15.15 16.26 13.69
C SER A 169 -16.04 17.37 14.23
N GLU A 170 -15.97 17.67 15.54
CA GLU A 170 -16.71 18.80 16.13
C GLU A 170 -16.05 20.12 15.69
N ASP A 171 -16.79 20.92 14.91
CA ASP A 171 -16.35 22.23 14.43
C ASP A 171 -16.17 23.16 15.65
N PRO A 172 -15.02 23.85 15.81
CA PRO A 172 -14.79 24.78 16.92
C PRO A 172 -15.86 25.88 17.05
N SER A 173 -16.62 26.11 15.97
CA SER A 173 -17.70 27.11 15.88
C SER A 173 -19.09 26.57 16.25
N SER A 174 -19.26 25.25 16.40
CA SER A 174 -20.52 24.61 16.76
C SER A 174 -20.57 24.25 18.24
N ASN A 175 -21.45 24.94 18.98
CA ASN A 175 -21.88 24.73 20.36
C ASN A 175 -20.84 24.15 21.37
N PRO A 176 -20.35 24.93 22.36
CA PRO A 176 -19.32 24.49 23.33
C PRO A 176 -19.75 23.42 24.36
N GLU A 177 -20.84 22.67 24.13
CA GLU A 177 -21.63 22.08 25.21
C GLU A 177 -22.08 20.63 25.03
N ARG A 178 -21.35 19.80 24.27
CA ARG A 178 -21.33 18.36 24.60
C ARG A 178 -20.23 18.13 25.63
N SER A 179 -20.49 18.51 26.87
CA SER A 179 -19.59 18.27 28.00
C SER A 179 -19.25 16.78 28.07
N ILE A 180 -18.02 16.42 27.72
CA ILE A 180 -17.52 15.05 27.84
C ILE A 180 -17.58 14.70 29.32
N THR A 181 -18.24 13.60 29.67
CA THR A 181 -18.36 13.17 31.05
C THR A 181 -17.30 12.13 31.39
N VAL A 182 -16.91 12.07 32.66
CA VAL A 182 -16.02 11.00 33.16
C VAL A 182 -16.61 9.61 32.87
N ALA A 183 -17.93 9.47 32.92
CA ALA A 183 -18.63 8.21 32.66
C ALA A 183 -18.48 7.69 31.21
N GLU A 184 -18.31 8.58 30.22
CA GLU A 184 -18.08 8.19 28.83
C GLU A 184 -16.65 7.66 28.62
N VAL A 185 -15.68 8.20 29.35
CA VAL A 185 -14.26 7.95 29.10
C VAL A 185 -13.66 6.89 30.02
N ASP A 186 -14.19 6.75 31.25
CA ASP A 186 -13.74 5.76 32.24
C ASP A 186 -13.70 4.32 31.68
N PRO A 187 -14.73 3.82 30.97
CA PRO A 187 -14.68 2.49 30.37
C PRO A 187 -13.59 2.35 29.32
N LEU A 188 -13.35 3.38 28.50
CA LEU A 188 -12.34 3.36 27.44
C LEU A 188 -10.92 3.27 28.01
N VAL A 189 -10.66 4.01 29.08
CA VAL A 189 -9.34 4.02 29.76
C VAL A 189 -9.07 2.67 30.40
N LYS A 190 -10.04 2.13 31.15
CA LYS A 190 -9.90 0.83 31.81
C LYS A 190 -9.75 -0.31 30.82
N ASP A 191 -10.59 -0.30 29.77
CA ASP A 191 -10.54 -1.28 28.70
C ASP A 191 -9.17 -1.27 28.01
N PHE A 192 -8.70 -0.09 27.56
CA PHE A 192 -7.36 0.05 26.98
C PHE A 192 -6.28 -0.46 27.93
N GLY A 193 -6.28 0.01 29.18
CA GLY A 193 -5.30 -0.35 30.20
C GLY A 193 -5.19 -1.86 30.45
N SER A 194 -6.31 -2.57 30.37
CA SER A 194 -6.38 -4.01 30.62
C SER A 194 -5.81 -4.89 29.50
N ARG A 195 -5.85 -4.43 28.23
CA ARG A 195 -5.62 -5.32 27.07
C ARG A 195 -4.68 -4.80 25.99
N TRP A 196 -4.16 -3.57 26.11
CA TRP A 196 -3.37 -2.96 25.04
C TRP A 196 -2.13 -3.77 24.63
N LYS A 197 -1.44 -4.42 25.58
CA LYS A 197 -0.27 -5.28 25.28
C LYS A 197 -0.67 -6.52 24.48
N THR A 198 -1.68 -7.23 24.96
CA THR A 198 -2.24 -8.41 24.26
C THR A 198 -2.73 -8.04 22.86
N ALA A 199 -3.36 -6.88 22.70
CA ALA A 199 -3.79 -6.40 21.39
C ALA A 199 -2.60 -6.16 20.45
N ILE A 200 -1.51 -5.53 20.94
CA ILE A 200 -0.28 -5.35 20.14
C ILE A 200 0.32 -6.69 19.72
N GLU A 201 0.35 -7.70 20.61
CA GLU A 201 0.82 -9.04 20.28
C GLU A 201 -0.02 -9.71 19.19
N LEU A 202 -1.36 -9.60 19.30
CA LEU A 202 -2.29 -10.13 18.30
C LEU A 202 -2.14 -9.43 16.95
N MET A 203 -2.04 -8.10 16.95
CA MET A 203 -1.79 -7.31 15.74
C MET A 203 -0.48 -7.72 15.06
N HIS A 204 0.60 -7.91 15.83
CA HIS A 204 1.88 -8.37 15.30
C HIS A 204 1.77 -9.76 14.67
N LYS A 205 1.11 -10.71 15.34
CA LYS A 205 0.90 -12.06 14.83
C LYS A 205 0.12 -12.03 13.50
N ASP A 206 -0.95 -11.26 13.45
CA ASP A 206 -1.78 -11.13 12.26
C ASP A 206 -0.98 -10.59 11.07
N ILE A 207 -0.19 -9.53 11.28
CA ILE A 207 0.70 -8.95 10.27
C ILE A 207 1.71 -9.98 9.76
N ILE A 208 2.38 -10.72 10.64
CA ILE A 208 3.35 -11.76 10.24
C ILE A 208 2.68 -12.82 9.36
N THR A 209 1.44 -13.20 9.66
CA THR A 209 0.72 -14.23 8.89
C THR A 209 0.09 -13.71 7.61
N SER A 210 -0.14 -12.40 7.49
CA SER A 210 -0.88 -11.80 6.39
C SER A 210 0.02 -11.31 5.25
N PHE A 211 1.25 -10.87 5.55
CA PHE A 211 2.13 -10.25 4.56
C PHE A 211 3.29 -11.15 4.16
N SER A 212 3.44 -11.36 2.84
CA SER A 212 4.48 -12.25 2.30
C SER A 212 5.89 -11.69 2.44
N ASN A 213 6.02 -10.35 2.42
CA ASN A 213 7.28 -9.66 2.62
C ASN A 213 7.38 -9.16 4.07
N PHE A 214 8.36 -9.70 4.79
CA PHE A 214 8.61 -9.38 6.18
C PHE A 214 8.86 -7.87 6.41
N LEU A 215 9.66 -7.22 5.55
CA LEU A 215 9.97 -5.79 5.69
C LEU A 215 8.72 -4.92 5.50
N CYS A 216 7.88 -5.28 4.52
CA CYS A 216 6.60 -4.62 4.29
C CYS A 216 5.67 -4.76 5.51
N GLY A 217 5.54 -5.98 6.05
CA GLY A 217 4.77 -6.23 7.27
C GLY A 217 5.26 -5.39 8.46
N MET A 218 6.57 -5.23 8.63
CA MET A 218 7.13 -4.41 9.71
C MET A 218 6.84 -2.92 9.56
N GLU A 219 6.90 -2.39 8.35
CA GLU A 219 6.51 -1.01 8.06
C GLU A 219 5.03 -0.77 8.37
N ILE A 220 4.16 -1.73 8.04
CA ILE A 220 2.73 -1.69 8.37
C ILE A 220 2.51 -1.75 9.89
N LEU A 221 3.23 -2.63 10.61
CA LEU A 221 3.16 -2.70 12.08
C LEU A 221 3.60 -1.37 12.70
N ARG A 222 4.69 -0.78 12.22
CA ARG A 222 5.16 0.53 12.68
C ARG A 222 4.12 1.61 12.46
N ALA A 223 3.48 1.63 11.29
CA ALA A 223 2.40 2.56 11.00
C ALA A 223 1.20 2.36 11.94
N ALA A 224 0.80 1.11 12.20
CA ALA A 224 -0.30 0.79 13.11
C ALA A 224 -0.02 1.22 14.55
N LEU A 225 1.18 0.95 15.06
CA LEU A 225 1.59 1.33 16.41
C LEU A 225 1.73 2.84 16.59
N THR A 226 2.21 3.53 15.56
CA THR A 226 2.26 5.00 15.53
C THR A 226 0.84 5.58 15.58
N GLN A 227 -0.08 5.04 14.79
CA GLN A 227 -1.46 5.49 14.75
C GLN A 227 -2.21 5.17 16.06
N LEU A 228 -1.97 4.01 16.68
CA LEU A 228 -2.48 3.67 18.02
C LEU A 228 -2.04 4.72 19.05
N LEU A 229 -0.76 5.09 19.05
CA LEU A 229 -0.21 6.10 19.94
C LEU A 229 -0.87 7.47 19.72
N LEU A 230 -1.12 7.86 18.47
CA LEU A 230 -1.83 9.11 18.15
C LEU A 230 -3.27 9.09 18.68
N TYR A 231 -4.01 8.01 18.48
CA TYR A 231 -5.36 7.86 19.05
C TYR A 231 -5.36 7.94 20.57
N TYR A 232 -4.45 7.22 21.22
CA TYR A 232 -4.35 7.22 22.67
C TYR A 232 -3.93 8.60 23.22
N THR A 233 -3.01 9.30 22.56
CA THR A 233 -2.62 10.66 22.95
C THR A 233 -3.82 11.61 22.89
N ARG A 234 -4.61 11.56 21.81
CA ARG A 234 -5.84 12.36 21.68
C ARG A 234 -6.87 12.03 22.77
N LEU A 235 -7.03 10.75 23.14
CA LEU A 235 -7.86 10.35 24.28
C LEU A 235 -7.39 11.02 25.57
N THR A 236 -6.08 10.95 25.88
CA THR A 236 -5.51 11.54 27.09
C THR A 236 -5.66 13.07 27.12
N ASP A 237 -5.57 13.73 25.97
CA ASP A 237 -5.77 15.18 25.87
C ASP A 237 -7.24 15.58 26.03
N CYS A 238 -8.19 14.72 25.62
CA CYS A 238 -9.61 14.92 25.92
C CYS A 238 -9.86 14.84 27.43
N ILE A 239 -9.26 13.87 28.12
CA ILE A 239 -9.43 13.67 29.58
C ILE A 239 -8.97 14.91 30.37
N LYS A 240 -7.86 15.53 29.98
CA LYS A 240 -7.35 16.75 30.63
C LYS A 240 -8.33 17.93 30.58
N LYS A 241 -9.27 17.93 29.63
CA LYS A 241 -10.27 18.98 29.46
C LYS A 241 -11.56 18.72 30.25
N ILE A 242 -11.72 17.54 30.86
CA ILE A 242 -12.93 17.13 31.58
C ILE A 242 -12.86 17.59 33.04
N PRO A 243 -13.85 18.32 33.56
CA PRO A 243 -13.98 18.59 35.00
C PRO A 243 -14.08 17.27 35.78
N GLY A 244 -13.14 17.04 36.72
CA GLY A 244 -13.05 15.77 37.48
C GLY A 244 -12.32 14.63 36.76
N GLY A 245 -11.82 14.85 35.53
CA GLY A 245 -11.05 13.87 34.77
C GLY A 245 -9.73 13.44 35.41
N SER A 246 -9.21 14.24 36.36
CA SER A 246 -7.99 13.90 37.13
C SER A 246 -8.12 12.58 37.91
N GLY A 247 -9.34 12.16 38.26
CA GLY A 247 -9.61 10.88 38.91
C GLY A 247 -9.28 9.65 38.04
N LEU A 248 -9.25 9.82 36.71
CA LEU A 248 -8.91 8.77 35.74
C LEU A 248 -7.40 8.58 35.55
N ASN A 249 -6.58 9.53 36.02
CA ASN A 249 -5.13 9.50 35.78
C ASN A 249 -4.44 8.25 36.33
N LYS A 250 -5.01 7.63 37.37
CA LYS A 250 -4.50 6.39 37.98
C LYS A 250 -4.64 5.17 37.06
N ASP A 251 -5.63 5.19 36.16
CA ASP A 251 -5.96 4.08 35.26
C ASP A 251 -5.33 4.28 33.87
N LEU A 252 -4.72 5.45 33.62
CA LEU A 252 -4.01 5.75 32.38
C LEU A 252 -2.68 5.00 32.30
N VAL A 253 -2.50 4.30 31.19
CA VAL A 253 -1.19 3.79 30.77
C VAL A 253 -0.30 4.96 30.39
N SER A 254 0.94 4.98 30.89
CA SER A 254 1.87 6.05 30.53
C SER A 254 2.26 5.96 29.05
N ILE A 255 2.37 7.12 28.39
CA ILE A 255 2.87 7.21 27.00
C ILE A 255 4.26 6.58 26.85
N GLN A 256 5.11 6.69 27.88
CA GLN A 256 6.43 6.08 27.91
C GLN A 256 6.37 4.56 27.90
N SER A 257 5.42 3.96 28.62
CA SER A 257 5.21 2.51 28.63
C SER A 257 4.77 1.99 27.25
N ILE A 258 3.85 2.71 26.58
CA ILE A 258 3.41 2.36 25.22
C ILE A 258 4.59 2.48 24.26
N MET A 259 5.34 3.59 24.30
CA MET A 259 6.54 3.80 23.48
C MET A 259 7.61 2.74 23.70
N PHE A 260 7.83 2.31 24.95
CA PHE A 260 8.77 1.25 25.28
C PHE A 260 8.34 -0.08 24.66
N GLU A 261 7.06 -0.42 24.74
CA GLU A 261 6.52 -1.63 24.13
C GLU A 261 6.62 -1.58 22.60
N ILE A 262 6.24 -0.46 21.97
CA ILE A 262 6.38 -0.24 20.52
C ILE A 262 7.83 -0.48 20.08
N ARG A 263 8.80 0.05 20.83
CA ARG A 263 10.23 -0.14 20.54
C ARG A 263 10.67 -1.59 20.61
N LYS A 264 10.01 -2.48 21.38
CA LYS A 264 10.35 -3.91 21.34
C LYS A 264 10.06 -4.47 19.96
N TYR A 265 8.90 -4.19 19.40
CA TYR A 265 8.54 -4.65 18.06
C TYR A 265 9.37 -3.98 16.95
N SER A 266 9.92 -2.78 17.21
CA SER A 266 10.91 -2.15 16.33
C SER A 266 12.34 -2.68 16.49
N LYS A 267 12.67 -3.35 17.62
CA LYS A 267 14.03 -3.83 17.97
C LYS A 267 14.18 -5.35 17.97
N THR A 268 13.09 -6.12 17.86
CA THR A 268 13.16 -7.59 17.81
C THR A 268 13.67 -8.09 16.45
N PHE A 269 14.26 -7.19 15.66
CA PHE A 269 14.78 -7.39 14.31
C PHE A 269 16.05 -6.55 14.15
#